data_AF-A0AAE0KTI8-F1
#
_entry.id   AF-A0AAE0KTI8-F1
#
_cell.length_a   1.000
_cell.length_b   1.000
_cell.length_c   1.000
_cell.angle_alpha   90.00
_cell.angle_beta   90.00
_cell.angle_gamma   90.00
#
_symmetry.space_group_name_H-M   'P 1'
#
loop_
_entity.id
_entity.type
_entity.pdbx_description
1 polymer ?
#
loop_
_entity_poly.entity_id
_entity_poly.type
_entity_poly.pdbx_seq_one_letter_code
_entity_poly.pdbx_strand_id
1 'polypeptide(L)'
;MRRQVGPAMRQAGKAALLLMPYDNPPAFKQAWCIVDLATAAQTSRLTNDAVYSQGSAKFFMMLPKSEQPWFRETFNDRFDKLLAAVNSIDLRTANTPDPDDKSIILDLCGDVDLLHSSVLFMLRTWLMEQGNAYILQMEAQKGPDHPKVALMLNNMSMLLNDMGREEEASKYANRALDIIEKIGP
;
A
#
# COMPACT_ATOMS: atom_id res chain seq x y z
N MET A 1 -12.65 -21.03 -0.98
CA MET A 1 -11.20 -20.71 -0.99
C MET A 1 -10.70 -20.06 0.32
N ARG A 2 -11.41 -20.25 1.45
CA ARG A 2 -10.90 -20.04 2.81
C ARG A 2 -10.31 -21.37 3.27
N ARG A 3 -8.98 -21.53 3.28
CA ARG A 3 -8.21 -22.60 3.96
C ARG A 3 -6.83 -22.60 3.32
N GLN A 4 -5.86 -21.90 3.93
CA GLN A 4 -4.44 -22.28 3.96
C GLN A 4 -3.51 -21.19 4.50
N VAL A 5 -4.00 -20.01 4.88
CA VAL A 5 -3.20 -19.06 5.67
C VAL A 5 -3.63 -19.23 7.13
N GLY A 6 -3.10 -20.30 7.75
CA GLY A 6 -3.62 -20.87 8.99
C GLY A 6 -3.37 -20.10 10.29
N PRO A 7 -3.84 -20.66 11.43
CA PRO A 7 -3.67 -20.13 12.80
C PRO A 7 -2.23 -19.77 13.20
N ALA A 8 -1.23 -20.28 12.49
CA ALA A 8 0.19 -20.01 12.70
C ALA A 8 0.58 -18.52 12.48
N MET A 9 -0.14 -17.78 11.62
CA MET A 9 0.10 -16.33 11.44
C MET A 9 -0.37 -15.50 12.64
N ARG A 10 -1.38 -15.98 13.38
CA ARG A 10 -1.91 -15.29 14.58
C ARG A 10 -0.94 -15.32 15.77
N GLN A 11 -0.07 -16.34 15.86
CA GLN A 11 0.91 -16.48 16.95
C GLN A 11 2.19 -15.65 16.76
N ALA A 12 2.45 -15.14 15.55
CA ALA A 12 3.71 -14.49 15.22
C ALA A 12 3.68 -12.96 15.23
N GLY A 13 2.54 -12.34 15.53
CA GLY A 13 2.37 -10.88 15.42
C GLY A 13 2.62 -10.36 14.00
N LYS A 14 2.39 -11.16 12.95
CA LYS A 14 2.65 -10.77 11.57
C LYS A 14 1.41 -11.08 10.75
N ALA A 15 0.73 -10.04 10.27
CA ALA A 15 -0.37 -10.15 9.32
C ALA A 15 0.19 -9.97 7.90
N ALA A 16 -0.20 -10.84 6.98
CA ALA A 16 0.21 -10.76 5.58
C ALA A 16 -1.03 -10.63 4.69
N LEU A 17 -1.06 -9.59 3.86
CA LEU A 17 -2.13 -9.38 2.89
C LEU A 17 -1.63 -9.72 1.49
N LEU A 18 -2.37 -10.60 0.83
CA LEU A 18 -2.15 -10.95 -0.57
C LEU A 18 -2.98 -10.03 -1.46
N LEU A 19 -2.31 -9.21 -2.27
CA LEU A 19 -2.98 -8.36 -3.25
C LEU A 19 -3.23 -9.15 -4.53
N MET A 20 -4.44 -9.70 -4.69
CA MET A 20 -4.86 -10.40 -5.91
C MET A 20 -6.38 -10.28 -6.15
N PRO A 21 -6.81 -9.76 -7.32
CA PRO A 21 -6.01 -8.94 -8.23
C PRO A 21 -5.57 -7.64 -7.53
N TYR A 22 -4.46 -7.05 -7.94
CA TYR A 22 -3.86 -5.90 -7.24
C TYR A 22 -4.68 -4.59 -7.38
N ASP A 23 -5.50 -4.47 -8.42
CA ASP A 23 -6.29 -3.29 -8.79
C ASP A 23 -7.69 -3.27 -8.14
N ASN A 24 -8.16 -4.40 -7.63
CA ASN A 24 -9.38 -4.48 -6.84
C ASN A 24 -9.36 -5.68 -5.89
N PRO A 25 -8.44 -5.72 -4.90
CA PRO A 25 -8.27 -6.87 -4.06
C PRO A 25 -9.56 -7.13 -3.26
N PRO A 26 -10.20 -8.31 -3.39
CA PRO A 26 -11.41 -8.65 -2.65
C PRO A 26 -11.21 -8.58 -1.14
N ALA A 27 -9.96 -8.70 -0.68
CA ALA A 27 -9.60 -8.56 0.72
C ALA A 27 -9.98 -7.18 1.30
N PHE A 28 -9.90 -6.10 0.54
CA PHE A 28 -10.32 -4.77 1.00
C PHE A 28 -11.84 -4.61 1.10
N LYS A 29 -12.60 -5.52 0.50
CA LYS A 29 -14.07 -5.55 0.57
C LYS A 29 -14.58 -6.43 1.71
N GLN A 30 -13.69 -7.12 2.43
CA GLN A 30 -14.06 -8.04 3.51
C GLN A 30 -13.64 -7.49 4.87
N ALA A 31 -14.62 -7.30 5.76
CA ALA A 31 -14.38 -6.73 7.09
C ALA A 31 -13.45 -7.57 7.98
N TRP A 32 -13.34 -8.88 7.74
CA TRP A 32 -12.39 -9.72 8.48
C TRP A 32 -10.92 -9.39 8.19
N CYS A 33 -10.58 -8.97 6.97
CA CYS A 33 -9.23 -8.47 6.67
C CYS A 33 -8.95 -7.14 7.40
N ILE A 34 -10.00 -6.36 7.65
CA ILE A 34 -9.94 -5.07 8.35
C ILE A 34 -9.67 -5.27 9.84
N VAL A 35 -10.24 -6.31 10.46
CA VAL A 35 -9.93 -6.71 11.85
C VAL A 35 -8.48 -7.14 11.99
N ASP A 36 -7.97 -7.97 11.08
CA ASP A 36 -6.57 -8.41 11.13
C ASP A 36 -5.61 -7.21 10.93
N LEU A 37 -5.97 -6.26 10.07
CA LEU A 37 -5.27 -4.99 9.88
C LEU A 37 -5.32 -4.10 11.12
N ALA A 38 -6.50 -3.94 11.72
CA ALA A 38 -6.72 -3.13 12.92
C ALA A 38 -5.99 -3.71 14.12
N THR A 39 -6.06 -5.02 14.32
CA THR A 39 -5.40 -5.72 15.43
C THR A 39 -3.88 -5.58 15.31
N ALA A 40 -3.33 -5.71 14.10
CA ALA A 40 -1.91 -5.47 13.84
C ALA A 40 -1.51 -4.00 14.05
N ALA A 41 -2.36 -3.04 13.66
CA ALA A 41 -2.11 -1.62 13.86
C ALA A 41 -2.24 -1.19 15.34
N GLN A 42 -3.20 -1.73 16.09
CA GLN A 42 -3.48 -1.38 17.49
C GLN A 42 -2.52 -2.03 18.48
N THR A 43 -1.97 -3.22 18.20
CA THR A 43 -0.90 -3.81 19.03
C THR A 43 0.33 -2.91 19.12
N SER A 44 0.54 -2.02 18.14
CA SER A 44 1.60 -1.00 18.21
C SER A 44 1.26 0.23 19.08
N ARG A 45 -0.02 0.45 19.43
CA ARG A 45 -0.47 1.58 20.27
C ARG A 45 -0.68 1.24 21.75
N LEU A 46 -0.98 -0.02 22.08
CA LEU A 46 -1.33 -0.42 23.45
C LEU A 46 -0.14 -0.80 24.33
N THR A 47 1.06 -1.01 23.78
CA THR A 47 2.26 -1.31 24.59
C THR A 47 3.13 -0.07 24.73
N ASN A 48 2.82 0.77 25.72
CA ASN A 48 3.77 1.75 26.27
C ASN A 48 4.88 1.07 27.11
N ASP A 49 5.18 -0.20 26.80
CA ASP A 49 6.04 -1.08 27.56
C ASP A 49 7.32 -1.33 26.75
N ALA A 50 8.45 -0.84 27.27
CA ALA A 50 9.74 -0.79 26.58
C ALA A 50 10.31 -2.17 26.18
N VAL A 51 9.69 -3.25 26.64
CA VAL A 51 10.03 -4.65 26.30
C VAL A 51 9.68 -5.00 24.85
N TYR A 52 8.72 -4.29 24.23
CA TYR A 52 8.32 -4.50 22.82
C TYR A 52 8.78 -3.41 21.86
N SER A 53 9.79 -2.61 22.24
CA SER A 53 10.42 -1.60 21.38
C SER A 53 11.08 -2.15 20.09
N GLN A 54 11.09 -3.48 19.90
CA GLN A 54 11.47 -4.16 18.65
C GLN A 54 10.37 -5.08 18.07
N GLY A 55 9.15 -5.03 18.58
CA GLY A 55 8.07 -5.97 18.26
C GLY A 55 6.77 -5.29 17.81
N SER A 56 6.83 -4.30 16.93
CA SER A 56 5.62 -3.88 16.22
C SER A 56 5.14 -5.04 15.34
N ALA A 57 3.86 -5.38 15.40
CA ALA A 57 3.29 -6.38 14.53
C ALA A 57 3.46 -5.91 13.08
N LYS A 58 4.48 -6.42 12.37
CA LYS A 58 4.80 -5.98 11.01
C LYS A 58 3.78 -6.56 10.05
N PHE A 59 2.95 -5.69 9.51
CA PHE A 59 2.08 -6.03 8.40
C PHE A 59 2.89 -6.06 7.10
N PHE A 60 2.80 -7.16 6.36
CA PHE A 60 3.49 -7.33 5.07
C PHE A 60 2.46 -7.39 3.94
N MET A 61 2.55 -6.45 3.00
CA MET A 61 1.87 -6.58 1.71
C MET A 61 2.75 -7.36 0.77
N MET A 62 2.20 -8.44 0.22
CA MET A 62 2.89 -9.28 -0.74
C MET A 62 2.14 -9.28 -2.06
N LEU A 63 2.90 -9.03 -3.12
CA LEU A 63 2.46 -9.22 -4.49
C LEU A 63 3.01 -10.57 -5.01
N PRO A 64 2.14 -11.54 -5.37
CA PRO A 64 2.57 -12.82 -5.92
C PRO A 64 3.49 -12.65 -7.13
N LYS A 65 4.48 -13.53 -7.31
CA LYS A 65 5.39 -13.51 -8.47
C LYS A 65 4.65 -13.53 -9.81
N SER A 66 3.48 -14.18 -9.86
CA SER A 66 2.63 -14.23 -11.06
C SER A 66 2.00 -12.88 -11.42
N GLU A 67 1.73 -12.01 -10.43
CA GLU A 67 1.12 -10.69 -10.62
C GLU A 67 2.17 -9.60 -10.89
N GLN A 68 3.43 -9.82 -10.50
CA GLN A 68 4.50 -8.83 -10.64
C GLN A 68 4.69 -8.27 -12.07
N PRO A 69 4.60 -9.06 -13.16
CA PRO A 69 4.72 -8.52 -14.51
C PRO A 69 3.61 -7.52 -14.85
N TRP A 70 2.36 -7.86 -14.56
CA TRP A 70 1.21 -7.00 -14.84
C TRP A 70 1.15 -5.78 -13.94
N PHE A 71 1.50 -5.95 -12.67
CA PHE A 71 1.62 -4.83 -11.75
C PHE A 71 2.70 -3.86 -12.22
N ARG A 72 3.87 -4.36 -12.66
CA ARG A 72 4.94 -3.52 -13.22
C ARG A 72 4.50 -2.79 -14.48
N GLU A 73 3.85 -3.47 -15.41
CA GLU A 73 3.29 -2.87 -16.62
C GLU A 73 2.30 -1.75 -16.27
N THR A 74 1.39 -2.02 -15.35
CA THR A 74 0.38 -1.07 -14.90
C THR A 74 1.00 0.09 -14.13
N PHE A 75 2.04 -0.16 -13.32
CA PHE A 75 2.79 0.88 -12.63
C PHE A 75 3.44 1.85 -13.64
N ASN A 76 3.93 1.33 -14.76
CA ASN A 76 4.59 2.14 -15.78
C ASN A 76 3.58 2.88 -16.67
N ASP A 77 2.54 2.18 -17.13
CA ASP A 77 1.72 2.66 -18.23
C ASP A 77 0.33 3.13 -17.79
N ARG A 78 -0.12 2.74 -16.58
CA ARG A 78 -1.49 2.92 -16.06
C ARG A 78 -1.51 3.25 -14.55
N PHE A 79 -0.57 4.09 -14.11
CA PHE A 79 -0.45 4.46 -12.70
C PHE A 79 -1.70 5.15 -12.14
N ASP A 80 -2.39 5.91 -12.99
CA ASP A 80 -3.71 6.50 -12.72
C ASP A 80 -4.71 5.47 -12.20
N LYS A 81 -4.73 4.28 -12.81
CA LYS A 81 -5.62 3.18 -12.38
C LYS A 81 -5.21 2.60 -11.04
N LEU A 82 -3.91 2.45 -10.79
CA LEU A 82 -3.41 1.98 -9.49
C LEU A 82 -3.77 2.96 -8.38
N LEU A 83 -3.60 4.26 -8.64
CA LEU A 83 -3.95 5.29 -7.67
C LEU A 83 -5.46 5.34 -7.44
N ALA A 84 -6.27 5.26 -8.49
CA ALA A 84 -7.73 5.18 -8.39
C ALA A 84 -8.18 3.93 -7.62
N ALA A 85 -7.54 2.78 -7.84
CA ALA A 85 -7.80 1.55 -7.11
C ALA A 85 -7.56 1.74 -5.61
N VAL A 86 -6.40 2.30 -5.21
CA VAL A 86 -6.08 2.61 -3.81
C VAL A 86 -7.09 3.59 -3.22
N ASN A 87 -7.44 4.64 -3.95
CA ASN A 87 -8.38 5.67 -3.49
C ASN A 87 -9.83 5.17 -3.42
N SER A 88 -10.20 4.12 -4.14
CA SER A 88 -11.54 3.50 -4.11
C SER A 88 -11.77 2.58 -2.91
N ILE A 89 -10.73 2.25 -2.16
CA ILE A 89 -10.83 1.37 -0.98
C ILE A 89 -11.53 2.13 0.13
N ASP A 90 -12.79 1.78 0.41
CA ASP A 90 -13.53 2.29 1.57
C ASP A 90 -13.88 1.17 2.55
N LEU A 91 -13.20 1.18 3.68
CA LEU A 91 -13.35 0.20 4.76
C LEU A 91 -14.74 0.27 5.42
N ARG A 92 -15.42 1.42 5.34
CA ARG A 92 -16.77 1.61 5.91
C ARG A 92 -17.83 0.79 5.16
N THR A 93 -17.58 0.55 3.87
CA THR A 93 -18.43 -0.23 2.96
C THR A 93 -18.08 -1.71 2.94
N ALA A 94 -17.06 -2.14 3.67
CA ALA A 94 -16.64 -3.53 3.70
C ALA A 94 -17.75 -4.43 4.24
N ASN A 95 -17.92 -5.57 3.59
CA ASN A 95 -18.99 -6.50 3.88
C ASN A 95 -18.58 -7.49 4.99
N THR A 96 -19.50 -7.75 5.91
CA THR A 96 -19.45 -8.88 6.83
C THR A 96 -20.49 -9.91 6.37
N PRO A 97 -20.15 -11.21 6.28
CA PRO A 97 -21.15 -12.24 6.01
C PRO A 97 -22.25 -12.28 7.07
N ASP A 98 -21.91 -11.91 8.29
CA ASP A 98 -22.83 -11.78 9.43
C ASP A 98 -23.00 -10.28 9.77
N PRO A 99 -24.22 -9.72 9.72
CA PRO A 99 -24.47 -8.34 10.14
C PRO A 99 -24.09 -8.06 11.60
N ASP A 100 -24.19 -9.07 12.48
CA ASP A 100 -23.89 -8.94 13.91
C ASP A 100 -22.37 -8.88 14.17
N ASP A 101 -21.55 -9.42 13.25
CA ASP A 101 -20.08 -9.26 13.30
C ASP A 101 -19.68 -7.79 13.12
N LYS A 102 -20.46 -6.97 12.40
CA LYS A 102 -20.05 -5.62 12.03
C LYS A 102 -19.89 -4.73 13.27
N SER A 103 -20.85 -4.74 14.19
CA SER A 103 -20.77 -3.95 15.42
C SER A 103 -19.58 -4.37 16.29
N ILE A 104 -19.36 -5.68 16.45
CA ILE A 104 -18.23 -6.24 17.20
C ILE A 104 -16.89 -5.80 16.58
N ILE A 105 -16.80 -5.82 15.25
CA ILE A 105 -15.60 -5.40 14.52
C ILE A 105 -15.33 -3.91 14.70
N LEU A 106 -16.35 -3.06 14.59
CA LEU A 106 -16.19 -1.61 14.78
C LEU A 106 -15.82 -1.30 16.24
N ASP A 107 -16.42 -1.98 17.21
CA ASP A 107 -16.10 -1.84 18.63
C ASP A 107 -14.65 -2.28 18.95
N LEU A 108 -14.16 -3.37 18.33
CA LEU A 108 -12.77 -3.81 18.43
C LEU A 108 -11.80 -2.83 17.73
N CYS A 109 -12.18 -2.32 16.57
CA CYS A 109 -11.34 -1.41 15.77
C CYS A 109 -11.29 0.01 16.36
N GLY A 110 -12.24 0.36 17.23
CA GLY A 110 -12.42 1.72 17.73
C GLY A 110 -12.82 2.67 16.61
N ASP A 111 -12.00 3.67 16.35
CA ASP A 111 -12.26 4.66 15.31
C ASP A 111 -11.98 4.10 13.91
N VAL A 112 -13.07 3.87 13.17
CA VAL A 112 -13.10 3.33 11.81
C VAL A 112 -12.42 4.27 10.81
N ASP A 113 -12.53 5.58 11.01
CA ASP A 113 -11.92 6.59 10.14
C ASP A 113 -10.39 6.58 10.33
N LEU A 114 -9.96 6.42 11.57
CA LEU A 114 -8.54 6.30 11.91
C LEU A 114 -7.92 5.02 11.35
N LEU A 115 -8.65 3.90 11.41
CA LEU A 115 -8.23 2.64 10.81
C LEU A 115 -8.16 2.74 9.29
N HIS A 116 -9.20 3.28 8.66
CA HIS A 116 -9.25 3.52 7.22
C HIS A 116 -8.06 4.37 6.75
N SER A 117 -7.79 5.47 7.44
CA SER A 117 -6.64 6.35 7.15
C SER A 117 -5.31 5.61 7.31
N SER A 118 -5.18 4.77 8.34
CA SER A 118 -3.96 3.98 8.59
C SER A 118 -3.72 2.95 7.49
N VAL A 119 -4.75 2.24 7.04
CA VAL A 119 -4.65 1.25 5.96
C VAL A 119 -4.31 1.91 4.62
N LEU A 120 -4.95 3.03 4.28
CA LEU A 120 -4.61 3.79 3.07
C LEU A 120 -3.18 4.33 3.13
N PHE A 121 -2.74 4.85 4.28
CA PHE A 121 -1.36 5.30 4.47
C PHE A 121 -0.35 4.17 4.25
N MET A 122 -0.62 2.98 4.81
CA MET A 122 0.23 1.81 4.62
C MET A 122 0.29 1.38 3.16
N LEU A 123 -0.86 1.30 2.47
CA LEU A 123 -0.94 0.96 1.05
C LEU A 123 -0.14 1.92 0.16
N ARG A 124 -0.31 3.22 0.38
CA ARG A 124 0.43 4.26 -0.35
C ARG A 124 1.92 4.18 -0.07
N THR A 125 2.31 3.91 1.18
CA THR A 125 3.72 3.71 1.56
C THR A 125 4.33 2.51 0.84
N TRP A 126 3.62 1.38 0.77
CA TRP A 126 4.09 0.22 0.03
C TRP A 126 4.17 0.46 -1.47
N LEU A 127 3.17 1.12 -2.07
CA LEU A 127 3.19 1.49 -3.48
C LEU A 127 4.39 2.40 -3.79
N MET A 128 4.71 3.31 -2.89
CA MET A 128 5.89 4.17 -2.98
C MET A 128 7.19 3.35 -2.94
N GLU A 129 7.31 2.38 -2.03
CA GLU A 129 8.47 1.48 -1.96
C GLU A 129 8.64 0.66 -3.25
N GLN A 130 7.54 0.12 -3.80
CA GLN A 130 7.59 -0.61 -5.08
C GLN A 130 8.01 0.31 -6.23
N GLY A 131 7.47 1.53 -6.27
CA GLY A 131 7.83 2.53 -7.28
C GLY A 131 9.30 2.89 -7.26
N ASN A 132 9.86 3.12 -6.07
CA ASN A 132 11.29 3.39 -5.89
C ASN A 132 12.16 2.21 -6.35
N ALA A 133 11.77 0.97 -6.01
CA ALA A 133 12.47 -0.21 -6.49
C ALA A 133 12.45 -0.31 -8.02
N TYR A 134 11.33 0.01 -8.66
CA TYR A 134 11.22 0.00 -10.12
C TYR A 134 12.02 1.13 -10.77
N ILE A 135 12.06 2.32 -10.17
CA ILE A 135 12.90 3.43 -10.64
C ILE A 135 14.37 2.99 -10.65
N LEU A 136 14.89 2.49 -9.53
CA LEU A 136 16.28 2.02 -9.43
C LEU A 136 16.61 0.96 -10.47
N GLN A 137 15.68 0.03 -10.72
CA GLN A 137 15.86 -0.98 -11.75
C GLN A 137 15.88 -0.38 -13.17
N MET A 138 15.01 0.59 -13.47
CA MET A 138 14.98 1.28 -14.75
C MET A 138 16.27 2.07 -15.00
N GLU A 139 16.75 2.78 -13.98
CA GLU A 139 18.01 3.51 -14.04
C GLU A 139 19.19 2.58 -14.33
N ALA A 140 19.24 1.42 -13.67
CA ALA A 140 20.29 0.42 -13.91
C ALA A 140 20.24 -0.18 -15.33
N GLN A 141 19.05 -0.29 -15.93
CA GLN A 141 18.86 -0.92 -17.26
C GLN A 141 18.98 0.05 -18.43
N LYS A 142 18.56 1.30 -18.25
CA LYS A 142 18.38 2.28 -19.33
C LYS A 142 19.13 3.60 -19.11
N GLY A 143 19.70 3.78 -17.92
CA GLY A 143 20.35 5.01 -17.50
C GLY A 143 19.41 5.94 -16.72
N PRO A 144 19.98 6.84 -15.88
CA PRO A 144 19.20 7.71 -14.99
C PRO A 144 18.42 8.81 -15.70
N ASP A 145 18.83 9.19 -16.92
CA ASP A 145 18.18 10.24 -17.72
C ASP A 145 17.21 9.67 -18.78
N HIS A 146 16.79 8.40 -18.64
CA HIS A 146 15.87 7.79 -19.60
C HIS A 146 14.44 8.35 -19.44
N PRO A 147 13.68 8.61 -20.52
CA PRO A 147 12.32 9.18 -20.43
C PRO A 147 11.36 8.39 -19.53
N LYS A 148 11.50 7.05 -19.47
CA LYS A 148 10.70 6.22 -18.55
C LYS A 148 11.01 6.50 -17.07
N VAL A 149 12.24 6.87 -16.72
CA VAL A 149 12.59 7.27 -15.34
C VAL A 149 11.84 8.55 -14.99
N ALA A 150 11.79 9.53 -15.90
CA ALA A 150 11.03 10.77 -15.71
C ALA A 150 9.53 10.50 -15.48
N LEU A 151 8.92 9.63 -16.30
CA LEU A 151 7.51 9.25 -16.14
C LEU A 151 7.24 8.62 -14.76
N MET A 152 8.09 7.69 -14.33
CA MET A 152 7.95 7.03 -13.04
C MET A 152 8.16 8.00 -11.86
N LEU A 153 9.11 8.93 -11.98
CA LEU A 153 9.30 10.00 -10.98
C LEU A 153 8.08 10.91 -10.88
N ASN A 154 7.47 11.28 -12.01
CA ASN A 154 6.23 12.06 -12.02
C ASN A 154 5.06 11.29 -11.38
N ASN A 155 4.93 9.99 -11.64
CA ASN A 155 3.91 9.17 -10.98
C ASN A 155 4.11 9.14 -9.45
N MET A 156 5.36 9.07 -9.01
CA MET A 156 5.71 9.11 -7.59
C MET A 156 5.45 10.47 -6.94
N SER A 157 5.65 11.57 -7.65
CA SER A 157 5.29 12.90 -7.13
C SER A 157 3.79 13.03 -6.89
N MET A 158 2.95 12.51 -7.79
CA MET A 158 1.49 12.47 -7.61
C MET A 158 1.09 11.67 -6.36
N LEU A 159 1.67 10.48 -6.16
CA LEU A 159 1.41 9.66 -4.98
C LEU A 159 1.81 10.37 -3.68
N LEU A 160 2.96 11.04 -3.67
CA LEU A 160 3.44 11.79 -2.52
C LEU A 160 2.54 12.99 -2.21
N ASN A 161 2.00 13.65 -3.24
CA ASN A 161 1.03 14.72 -3.09
C ASN A 161 -0.28 14.23 -2.45
N ASP A 162 -0.80 13.08 -2.88
CA ASP A 162 -1.97 12.42 -2.27
C ASP A 162 -1.73 12.02 -0.79
N MET A 163 -0.46 11.88 -0.39
CA MET A 163 -0.06 11.63 1.01
C MET A 163 0.21 12.91 1.80
N GLY A 164 0.08 14.10 1.21
CA GLY A 164 0.41 15.39 1.84
C GLY A 164 1.92 15.63 2.02
N ARG A 165 2.78 14.88 1.32
CA ARG A 165 4.25 15.00 1.38
C ARG A 165 4.77 15.89 0.25
N GLU A 166 4.31 17.13 0.25
CA GLU A 166 4.54 18.11 -0.84
C GLU A 166 6.02 18.36 -1.12
N GLU A 167 6.86 18.46 -0.07
CA GLU A 167 8.30 18.70 -0.23
C GLU A 167 8.99 17.55 -0.98
N GLU A 168 8.61 16.30 -0.67
CA GLU A 168 9.14 15.14 -1.36
C GLU A 168 8.57 15.04 -2.77
N ALA A 169 7.26 15.28 -2.94
CA ALA A 169 6.63 15.33 -4.26
C ALA A 169 7.36 16.29 -5.21
N SER A 170 7.71 17.49 -4.71
CA SER A 170 8.47 18.49 -5.46
C SER A 170 9.84 17.98 -5.89
N LYS A 171 10.58 17.25 -5.03
CA LYS A 171 11.88 16.65 -5.39
C LYS A 171 11.74 15.65 -6.55
N TYR A 172 10.71 14.80 -6.53
CA TYR A 172 10.45 13.86 -7.62
C TYR A 172 10.03 14.57 -8.91
N ALA A 173 9.16 15.58 -8.81
CA ALA A 173 8.69 16.35 -9.95
C ALA A 173 9.81 17.14 -10.63
N ASN A 174 10.66 17.81 -9.85
CA ASN A 174 11.80 18.56 -10.37
C ASN A 174 12.79 17.62 -11.08
N ARG A 175 13.09 16.46 -10.47
CA ARG A 175 13.95 15.47 -11.12
C ARG A 175 13.36 14.93 -12.42
N ALA A 176 12.05 14.71 -12.47
CA ALA A 176 11.38 14.31 -13.70
C ALA A 176 11.51 15.39 -14.78
N LEU A 177 11.30 16.66 -14.41
CA LEU A 177 11.44 17.81 -15.30
C LEU A 177 12.87 17.93 -15.84
N ASP A 178 13.88 17.87 -14.98
CA ASP A 178 15.30 17.93 -15.36
C ASP A 178 15.65 16.89 -16.44
N ILE A 179 15.09 15.67 -16.34
CA ILE A 179 15.31 14.62 -17.33
C ILE A 179 14.63 14.98 -18.66
N ILE A 180 13.38 15.45 -18.62
CA ILE A 180 12.64 15.84 -19.83
C ILE A 180 13.32 17.02 -20.53
N GLU A 181 13.80 18.01 -19.79
CA GLU A 181 14.50 19.17 -20.35
C GLU A 181 15.81 18.77 -21.04
N LYS A 182 16.54 17.77 -20.52
CA LYS A 182 17.74 17.23 -21.18
C LYS A 182 17.45 16.52 -22.50
N ILE A 183 16.27 15.90 -22.63
CA ILE A 183 15.90 15.16 -23.85
C ILE A 183 15.59 16.14 -25.00
N GLY A 184 15.14 17.35 -24.67
CA GLY A 184 14.77 18.38 -25.64
C GLY A 184 13.43 18.09 -26.35
N PRO A 185 12.88 19.09 -27.07
CA PRO A 185 11.68 18.94 -27.89
C PRO A 185 11.91 18.09 -29.16
#